data_AF-A0A528FJ77-F1
#
_entry.id   AF-A0A528FJ77-F1
#
_cell.length_a   1.000
_cell.length_b   1.000
_cell.length_c   1.000
_cell.angle_alpha   90.00
_cell.angle_beta   90.00
_cell.angle_gamma   90.00
#
_symmetry.space_group_name_H-M   'P 1'
#
loop_
_entity.id
_entity.type
_entity.pdbx_description
1 polymer ?
#
loop_
_entity_poly.entity_id
_entity_poly.type
_entity_poly.pdbx_seq_one_letter_code
_entity_poly.pdbx_strand_id
1 'polypeptide(L)'
;MGVAPMTISPFARWLISAYDWRTAMFVIGVAAWALLVPAALLVRQPPKPAADDATSDLAANDTGMSVRQALRSPQFIVLALTFFACCAAHSGPIFHMVSYAMLCGIAPMAAVSIYSIEGLAGLGGRLLYGVLADRLGVKPVLITGLAIQSVVIAAYLAVSELGQFYTLAVIFGATYGGVMPLYAVLAREYFGQRILGTVFGAVTMLSSIGMAFGPLAGGMVFDAYASYSWLFIGSALVGLGAVAVAIAFPRLPRRELQPA
;
A
#
# COMPACT_ATOMS: atom_id res chain seq x y z
N MET A 1 3.96 6.36 -0.14
CA MET A 1 4.37 5.90 1.20
C MET A 1 5.89 5.83 1.25
N GLY A 2 6.54 6.36 2.28
CA GLY A 2 8.00 6.36 2.36
C GLY A 2 8.52 7.64 3.02
N VAL A 3 8.84 8.64 2.23
CA VAL A 3 9.42 9.90 2.71
C VAL A 3 8.39 10.81 3.39
N ALA A 4 7.15 10.86 2.87
CA ALA A 4 6.14 11.79 3.39
C ALA A 4 5.80 11.58 4.88
N PRO A 5 5.58 10.36 5.41
CA PRO A 5 5.41 10.16 6.85
C PRO A 5 6.62 10.61 7.70
N MET A 6 7.83 10.52 7.15
CA MET A 6 9.05 10.91 7.86
C MET A 6 9.21 12.42 7.95
N THR A 7 8.85 13.14 6.89
CA THR A 7 9.08 14.59 6.79
C THR A 7 7.83 15.40 7.13
N ILE A 8 6.70 15.06 6.53
CA ILE A 8 5.48 15.86 6.61
C ILE A 8 4.77 15.64 7.95
N SER A 9 4.74 14.44 8.51
CA SER A 9 3.99 14.18 9.75
C SER A 9 4.54 14.93 10.97
N PRO A 10 5.86 14.92 11.27
CA PRO A 10 6.41 15.73 12.36
C PRO A 10 6.28 17.23 12.09
N PHE A 11 6.47 17.66 10.84
CA PHE A 11 6.32 19.05 10.43
C PHE A 11 4.88 19.55 10.63
N ALA A 12 3.89 18.77 10.21
CA ALA A 12 2.48 19.05 10.44
C ALA A 12 2.17 19.12 11.93
N ARG A 13 2.69 18.18 12.74
CA ARG A 13 2.48 18.19 14.18
C ARG A 13 3.07 19.44 14.84
N TRP A 14 4.26 19.85 14.43
CA TRP A 14 4.90 21.08 14.90
C TRP A 14 4.06 22.32 14.57
N LEU A 15 3.61 22.45 13.30
CA LEU A 15 2.74 23.55 12.87
C LEU A 15 1.43 23.59 13.68
N ILE A 16 0.79 22.45 13.90
CA ILE A 16 -0.44 22.35 14.69
C ILE A 16 -0.19 22.77 16.15
N SER A 17 0.99 22.48 16.71
CA SER A 17 1.31 22.83 18.10
C SER A 17 1.72 24.29 18.30
N ALA A 18 2.41 24.88 17.33
CA ALA A 18 2.89 26.26 17.40
C ALA A 18 1.82 27.28 16.95
N TYR A 19 0.92 26.85 16.06
CA TYR A 19 -0.14 27.67 15.49
C TYR A 19 -1.49 26.96 15.68
N ASP A 20 -2.11 26.51 14.59
CA ASP A 20 -3.38 25.81 14.57
C ASP A 20 -3.46 24.91 13.32
N TRP A 21 -4.51 24.09 13.24
CA TRP A 21 -4.68 23.14 12.14
C TRP A 21 -4.99 23.79 10.78
N ARG A 22 -5.65 24.95 10.75
CA ARG A 22 -5.95 25.68 9.50
C ARG A 22 -4.66 26.22 8.90
N THR A 23 -3.83 26.85 9.72
CA THR A 23 -2.51 27.34 9.34
C THR A 23 -1.63 26.18 8.87
N ALA A 24 -1.63 25.05 9.59
CA ALA A 24 -0.87 23.86 9.18
C ALA A 24 -1.29 23.35 7.80
N MET A 25 -2.60 23.18 7.55
CA MET A 25 -3.12 22.72 6.27
C MET A 25 -2.80 23.68 5.13
N PHE A 26 -2.91 24.99 5.36
CA PHE A 26 -2.57 26.00 4.36
C PHE A 26 -1.09 25.94 3.98
N VAL A 27 -0.18 25.93 4.97
CA VAL A 27 1.27 25.87 4.74
C VAL A 27 1.67 24.60 3.99
N ILE A 28 1.13 23.44 4.41
CA ILE A 28 1.41 22.16 3.74
C ILE A 28 0.89 22.17 2.30
N GLY A 29 -0.29 22.74 2.04
CA GLY A 29 -0.85 22.88 0.71
C GLY A 29 0.00 23.76 -0.21
N VAL A 30 0.43 24.93 0.27
CA VAL A 30 1.33 25.82 -0.48
C VAL A 30 2.67 25.16 -0.76
N ALA A 31 3.27 24.49 0.24
CA ALA A 31 4.51 23.75 0.06
C ALA A 31 4.38 22.62 -0.97
N ALA A 32 3.25 21.90 -0.97
CA ALA A 32 2.97 20.88 -1.96
C ALA A 32 2.92 21.46 -3.38
N TRP A 33 2.26 22.61 -3.59
CA TRP A 33 2.26 23.28 -4.91
C TRP A 33 3.65 23.78 -5.31
N ALA A 34 4.38 24.40 -4.39
CA ALA A 34 5.73 24.90 -4.64
C ALA A 34 6.71 23.79 -5.03
N LEU A 35 6.48 22.55 -4.60
CA LEU A 35 7.28 21.38 -4.97
C LEU A 35 6.77 20.68 -6.23
N LEU A 36 5.47 20.40 -6.30
CA LEU A 36 4.89 19.57 -7.36
C LEU A 36 4.79 20.30 -8.70
N VAL A 37 4.48 21.59 -8.71
CA VAL A 37 4.32 22.35 -9.97
C VAL A 37 5.65 22.45 -10.73
N PRO A 38 6.78 22.85 -10.12
CA PRO A 38 8.07 22.86 -10.81
C PRO A 38 8.53 21.45 -11.20
N ALA A 39 8.32 20.45 -10.34
CA ALA A 39 8.68 19.07 -10.65
C ALA A 39 7.93 18.56 -11.88
N ALA A 40 6.63 18.86 -12.00
CA ALA A 40 5.82 18.48 -13.16
C ALA A 40 6.34 19.08 -14.48
N LEU A 41 6.91 20.29 -14.44
CA LEU A 41 7.52 20.94 -15.61
C LEU A 41 8.85 20.30 -16.03
N LEU A 42 9.50 19.56 -15.13
CA LEU A 42 10.76 18.85 -15.39
C LEU A 42 10.55 17.40 -15.87
N VAL A 43 9.37 16.81 -15.63
CA VAL A 43 9.07 15.44 -16.07
C VAL A 43 8.93 15.42 -17.60
N ARG A 44 9.89 14.78 -18.27
CA ARG A 44 9.86 14.53 -19.71
C ARG A 44 9.41 13.11 -20.00
N GLN A 45 8.67 12.92 -21.09
CA GLN A 45 8.36 11.58 -21.57
C GLN A 45 9.67 10.89 -22.00
N PRO A 46 9.89 9.62 -21.63
CA PRO A 46 11.03 8.88 -22.15
C PRO A 46 10.97 8.84 -23.68
N PRO A 47 12.13 8.83 -24.38
CA PRO A 47 12.16 8.66 -25.82
C PRO A 47 11.35 7.42 -26.19
N LYS A 48 10.47 7.52 -27.20
CA LYS A 48 9.80 6.33 -27.74
C LYS A 48 10.90 5.35 -28.16
N PRO A 49 10.86 4.07 -27.73
CA PRO A 49 11.81 3.09 -28.23
C PRO A 49 11.67 3.02 -29.75
N ALA A 50 12.77 2.73 -30.46
CA ALA A 50 12.72 2.48 -31.89
C ALA A 50 11.65 1.43 -32.19
N ALA A 51 10.91 1.61 -33.29
CA ALA A 51 9.76 0.78 -33.62
C ALA A 51 10.10 -0.74 -33.64
N ASP A 52 11.34 -1.10 -33.95
CA ASP A 52 11.80 -2.50 -34.03
C ASP A 52 12.05 -3.15 -32.65
N ASP A 53 12.48 -2.38 -31.64
CA ASP A 53 12.68 -2.91 -30.27
C ASP A 53 11.37 -2.94 -29.47
N ALA A 54 10.48 -1.96 -29.69
CA ALA A 54 9.18 -1.93 -29.01
C ALA A 54 8.23 -3.02 -29.53
N THR A 55 8.26 -3.32 -30.83
CA THR A 55 7.35 -4.31 -31.43
C THR A 55 7.73 -5.73 -31.04
N SER A 56 9.02 -6.05 -30.91
CA SER A 56 9.48 -7.39 -30.51
C SER A 56 9.15 -7.71 -29.04
N ASP A 57 9.40 -6.78 -28.11
CA ASP A 57 9.13 -6.97 -26.69
C ASP A 57 7.63 -6.90 -26.32
N LEU A 58 6.85 -6.10 -27.05
CA LEU A 58 5.39 -6.07 -26.91
C LEU A 58 4.75 -7.32 -27.50
N ALA A 59 5.23 -7.83 -28.63
CA ALA A 59 4.72 -9.07 -29.24
C ALA A 59 5.06 -10.31 -28.39
N ALA A 60 6.26 -10.35 -27.79
CA ALA A 60 6.69 -11.47 -26.94
C ALA A 60 5.95 -11.56 -25.59
N ASN A 61 5.30 -10.48 -25.15
CA ASN A 61 4.57 -10.41 -23.88
C ASN A 61 3.06 -10.10 -24.06
N ASP A 62 2.52 -10.13 -25.28
CA ASP A 62 1.10 -9.92 -25.51
C ASP A 62 0.34 -11.20 -25.17
N THR A 63 -0.55 -11.11 -24.18
CA THR A 63 -1.47 -12.20 -23.85
C THR A 63 -2.58 -12.37 -24.90
N GLY A 64 -2.65 -11.47 -25.89
CA GLY A 64 -3.71 -11.43 -26.91
C GLY A 64 -5.06 -11.00 -26.35
N MET A 65 -5.17 -10.75 -25.04
CA MET A 65 -6.43 -10.41 -24.40
C MET A 65 -6.85 -8.97 -24.72
N SER A 66 -8.14 -8.79 -25.00
CA SER A 66 -8.75 -7.47 -24.98
C SER A 66 -8.92 -6.97 -23.54
N VAL A 67 -8.99 -5.65 -23.35
CA VAL A 67 -9.26 -5.02 -22.04
C VAL A 67 -10.55 -5.57 -21.42
N ARG A 68 -11.60 -5.76 -22.22
CA ARG A 68 -12.89 -6.27 -21.73
C ARG A 68 -12.79 -7.69 -21.21
N GLN A 69 -12.00 -8.55 -21.87
CA GLN A 69 -11.74 -9.90 -21.40
C GLN A 69 -10.90 -9.89 -20.12
N ALA A 70 -9.85 -9.05 -20.08
CA ALA A 70 -9.01 -8.89 -18.91
C ALA A 70 -9.81 -8.47 -17.66
N LEU A 71 -10.65 -7.45 -17.76
CA LEU A 71 -11.46 -6.95 -16.63
C LEU A 71 -12.53 -7.94 -16.13
N ARG A 72 -12.84 -8.97 -16.90
CA ARG A 72 -13.80 -10.03 -16.52
C ARG A 72 -13.09 -11.34 -16.16
N SER A 73 -11.77 -11.37 -16.21
CA SER A 73 -11.00 -12.58 -15.99
C SER A 73 -10.90 -12.89 -14.48
N PRO A 74 -10.75 -14.17 -14.10
CA PRO A 74 -10.54 -14.54 -12.70
C PRO A 74 -9.26 -13.92 -12.13
N GLN A 75 -8.21 -13.75 -12.95
CA GLN A 75 -6.98 -13.06 -12.54
C GLN A 75 -7.26 -11.64 -12.08
N PHE A 76 -8.11 -10.90 -12.81
CA PHE A 76 -8.43 -9.52 -12.49
C PHE A 76 -9.27 -9.45 -11.23
N ILE A 77 -10.30 -10.31 -11.12
CA ILE A 77 -11.20 -10.32 -9.97
C ILE A 77 -10.43 -10.64 -8.69
N VAL A 78 -9.55 -11.65 -8.70
CA VAL A 78 -8.73 -12.00 -7.54
C VAL A 78 -7.75 -10.87 -7.23
N LEU A 79 -7.06 -10.31 -8.23
CA LEU A 79 -6.13 -9.19 -8.04
C LEU A 79 -6.84 -7.97 -7.41
N ALA A 80 -7.99 -7.61 -7.96
CA ALA A 80 -8.82 -6.50 -7.53
C ALA A 80 -9.31 -6.68 -6.08
N LEU A 81 -9.88 -7.85 -5.76
CA LEU A 81 -10.40 -8.15 -4.43
C LEU A 81 -9.28 -8.27 -3.39
N THR A 82 -8.15 -8.89 -3.72
CA THR A 82 -6.98 -8.92 -2.85
C THR A 82 -6.46 -7.51 -2.57
N PHE A 83 -6.34 -6.66 -3.60
CA PHE A 83 -5.84 -5.30 -3.41
C PHE A 83 -6.82 -4.44 -2.61
N PHE A 84 -8.12 -4.54 -2.91
CA PHE A 84 -9.19 -3.92 -2.11
C PHE A 84 -9.11 -4.33 -0.64
N ALA A 85 -9.10 -5.64 -0.36
CA ALA A 85 -9.10 -6.16 1.01
C ALA A 85 -7.81 -5.80 1.75
N CYS A 86 -6.66 -5.85 1.07
CA CYS A 86 -5.38 -5.39 1.63
C CYS A 86 -5.46 -3.93 2.06
N CYS A 87 -5.96 -3.04 1.20
CA CYS A 87 -6.13 -1.62 1.51
C CYS A 87 -7.17 -1.36 2.60
N ALA A 88 -8.30 -2.05 2.55
CA ALA A 88 -9.31 -1.98 3.60
C ALA A 88 -8.73 -2.41 4.96
N ALA A 89 -7.96 -3.49 5.00
CA ALA A 89 -7.35 -4.01 6.24
C ALA A 89 -6.42 -3.01 6.91
N HIS A 90 -5.48 -2.38 6.20
CA HIS A 90 -4.54 -1.46 6.86
C HIS A 90 -5.04 -0.03 7.00
N SER A 91 -6.05 0.39 6.22
CA SER A 91 -6.50 1.78 6.21
C SER A 91 -6.88 2.29 7.60
N GLY A 92 -7.76 1.58 8.32
CA GLY A 92 -8.16 1.94 9.68
C GLY A 92 -6.97 2.09 10.63
N PRO A 93 -6.15 1.04 10.80
CA PRO A 93 -4.92 1.08 11.59
C PRO A 93 -4.02 2.27 11.24
N ILE A 94 -3.74 2.53 9.95
CA ILE A 94 -2.88 3.65 9.55
C ILE A 94 -3.44 5.00 10.01
N PHE A 95 -4.74 5.25 9.80
CA PHE A 95 -5.34 6.54 10.12
C PHE A 95 -5.57 6.76 11.61
N HIS A 96 -5.83 5.69 12.37
CA HIS A 96 -6.15 5.77 13.79
C HIS A 96 -5.00 5.37 14.73
N MET A 97 -3.86 4.91 14.22
CA MET A 97 -2.74 4.46 15.06
C MET A 97 -2.20 5.58 15.97
N VAL A 98 -2.05 6.81 15.46
CA VAL A 98 -1.59 7.94 16.30
C VAL A 98 -2.56 8.21 17.44
N SER A 99 -3.87 8.23 17.15
CA SER A 99 -4.91 8.40 18.16
C SER A 99 -4.92 7.26 19.16
N TYR A 100 -4.75 6.02 18.70
CA TYR A 100 -4.68 4.85 19.56
C TYR A 100 -3.45 4.88 20.49
N ALA A 101 -2.27 5.19 19.97
CA ALA A 101 -1.06 5.37 20.76
C ALA A 101 -1.23 6.45 21.83
N MET A 102 -1.88 7.57 21.49
CA MET A 102 -2.19 8.64 22.45
C MET A 102 -3.16 8.18 23.55
N LEU A 103 -4.16 7.35 23.22
CA LEU A 103 -5.06 6.74 24.23
C LEU A 103 -4.32 5.80 25.17
N CYS A 104 -3.25 5.14 24.71
CA CYS A 104 -2.35 4.35 25.54
C CYS A 104 -1.41 5.22 26.40
N GLY A 105 -1.51 6.55 26.35
CA GLY A 105 -0.70 7.48 27.14
C GLY A 105 0.60 7.94 26.46
N ILE A 106 0.80 7.62 25.18
CA ILE A 106 2.00 8.04 24.45
C ILE A 106 1.91 9.53 24.11
N ALA A 107 2.99 10.26 24.37
CA ALA A 107 3.08 11.68 24.07
C ALA A 107 2.84 11.96 22.57
N PRO A 108 2.14 13.05 22.19
CA PRO A 108 1.72 13.29 20.80
C PRO A 108 2.86 13.28 19.76
N MET A 109 4.02 13.86 20.09
CA MET A 109 5.17 13.84 19.18
C MET A 109 5.72 12.42 18.97
N ALA A 110 5.78 11.62 20.04
CA ALA A 110 6.21 10.23 19.98
C ALA A 110 5.20 9.36 19.22
N ALA A 111 3.90 9.62 19.39
CA ALA A 111 2.86 8.91 18.65
C ALA A 111 2.97 9.17 17.12
N VAL A 112 3.22 10.42 16.72
CA VAL A 112 3.42 10.78 15.31
C VAL A 112 4.68 10.13 14.73
N SER A 113 5.77 10.02 15.50
CA SER A 113 7.00 9.40 15.00
C SER A 113 6.87 7.90 14.76
N ILE A 114 5.87 7.22 15.33
CA ILE A 114 5.54 5.82 14.99
C ILE A 114 5.24 5.73 13.48
N TYR A 115 4.44 6.66 12.96
CA TYR A 115 4.08 6.69 11.54
C TYR A 115 5.29 7.07 10.65
N SER A 116 6.17 7.94 11.16
CA SER A 116 7.43 8.25 10.50
C SER A 116 8.33 7.03 10.35
N ILE A 117 8.46 6.21 11.40
CA ILE A 117 9.24 4.97 11.38
C ILE A 117 8.60 3.95 10.43
N GLU A 118 7.28 3.84 10.42
CA GLU A 118 6.55 3.02 9.46
C GLU A 118 6.87 3.41 8.01
N GLY A 119 6.88 4.72 7.72
CA GLY A 119 7.28 5.26 6.42
C GLY A 119 8.72 4.89 6.03
N LEU A 120 9.67 5.07 6.95
CA LEU A 120 11.07 4.70 6.74
C LEU A 120 11.24 3.20 6.46
N ALA A 121 10.63 2.37 7.31
CA ALA A 121 10.67 0.92 7.15
C ALA A 121 10.06 0.49 5.83
N GLY A 122 9.00 1.17 5.37
CA GLY A 122 8.40 0.93 4.05
C GLY A 122 9.31 1.21 2.86
N LEU A 123 10.28 2.13 2.97
CA LEU A 123 11.31 2.31 1.94
C LEU A 123 12.21 1.07 1.85
N GLY A 124 12.69 0.56 2.98
CA GLY A 124 13.48 -0.67 3.03
C GLY A 124 12.68 -1.90 2.59
N GLY A 125 11.42 -1.97 2.99
CA GLY A 125 10.47 -3.02 2.63
C GLY A 125 10.30 -3.19 1.12
N ARG A 126 10.25 -2.10 0.35
CA ARG A 126 10.16 -2.14 -1.12
C ARG A 126 11.34 -2.86 -1.77
N LEU A 127 12.55 -2.57 -1.30
CA LEU A 127 13.76 -3.23 -1.78
C LEU A 127 13.77 -4.70 -1.38
N LEU A 128 13.49 -4.98 -0.11
CA LEU A 128 13.46 -6.35 0.42
C LEU A 128 12.45 -7.23 -0.33
N TYR A 129 11.20 -6.78 -0.43
CA TYR A 129 10.12 -7.55 -1.08
C TYR A 129 10.30 -7.64 -2.58
N GLY A 130 10.91 -6.63 -3.22
CA GLY A 130 11.31 -6.71 -4.63
C GLY A 130 12.31 -7.85 -4.85
N VAL A 131 13.42 -7.86 -4.10
CA VAL A 131 14.45 -8.92 -4.18
C VAL A 131 13.87 -10.29 -3.82
N LEU A 132 12.98 -10.37 -2.82
CA LEU A 132 12.31 -11.63 -2.49
C LEU A 132 11.39 -12.10 -3.61
N ALA A 133 10.63 -11.20 -4.24
CA ALA A 133 9.75 -11.55 -5.35
C ALA A 133 10.54 -12.03 -6.57
N ASP A 134 11.70 -11.42 -6.85
CA ASP A 134 12.59 -11.86 -7.93
C ASP A 134 13.15 -13.27 -7.69
N ARG A 135 13.39 -13.65 -6.42
CA ARG A 135 13.98 -14.96 -6.05
C ARG A 135 12.96 -16.07 -5.82
N LEU A 136 11.84 -15.74 -5.18
CA LEU A 136 10.84 -16.71 -4.71
C LEU A 136 9.56 -16.68 -5.54
N GLY A 137 9.41 -15.70 -6.43
CA GLY A 137 8.20 -15.42 -7.19
C GLY A 137 7.27 -14.45 -6.47
N VAL A 138 6.56 -13.63 -7.25
CA VAL A 138 5.70 -12.55 -6.73
C VAL A 138 4.54 -13.05 -5.88
N LYS A 139 3.88 -14.15 -6.27
CA LYS A 139 2.68 -14.68 -5.60
C LYS A 139 2.95 -15.12 -4.15
N PRO A 140 3.92 -16.02 -3.85
CA PRO A 140 4.16 -16.43 -2.47
C PRO A 140 4.60 -15.26 -1.59
N VAL A 141 5.45 -14.36 -2.10
CA VAL A 141 5.94 -13.20 -1.35
C VAL A 141 4.79 -12.23 -1.01
N LEU A 142 3.87 -11.99 -1.94
CA LEU A 142 2.67 -11.20 -1.69
C LEU A 142 1.78 -11.85 -0.62
N ILE A 143 1.50 -13.16 -0.73
CA ILE A 143 0.64 -13.88 0.24
C ILE A 143 1.26 -13.85 1.64
N THR A 144 2.55 -14.13 1.76
CA THR A 144 3.27 -14.09 3.05
C THR A 144 3.28 -12.66 3.62
N GLY A 145 3.50 -11.64 2.79
CA GLY A 145 3.45 -10.25 3.23
C GLY A 145 2.07 -9.81 3.73
N LEU A 146 0.98 -10.27 3.09
CA LEU A 146 -0.38 -10.05 3.56
C LEU A 146 -0.66 -10.75 4.89
N ALA A 147 -0.19 -11.99 5.05
CA ALA A 147 -0.34 -12.73 6.30
C ALA A 147 0.42 -12.04 7.45
N ILE A 148 1.66 -11.59 7.21
CA ILE A 148 2.43 -10.85 8.22
C ILE A 148 1.72 -9.54 8.58
N GLN A 149 1.23 -8.76 7.60
CA GLN A 149 0.46 -7.54 7.88
C GLN A 149 -0.75 -7.84 8.77
N SER A 150 -1.51 -8.90 8.45
CA SER A 150 -2.68 -9.29 9.24
C SER A 150 -2.33 -9.65 10.69
N VAL A 151 -1.24 -10.37 10.91
CA VAL A 151 -0.75 -10.73 12.25
C VAL A 151 -0.30 -9.49 13.01
N VAL A 152 0.41 -8.58 12.35
CA VAL A 152 0.89 -7.33 12.97
C VAL A 152 -0.29 -6.41 13.33
N ILE A 153 -1.31 -6.31 12.47
CA ILE A 153 -2.55 -5.60 12.78
C ILE A 153 -3.21 -6.16 14.04
N ALA A 154 -3.31 -7.48 14.17
CA ALA A 154 -3.84 -8.11 15.37
C ALA A 154 -2.95 -7.86 16.60
N ALA A 155 -1.63 -7.87 16.43
CA ALA A 155 -0.68 -7.66 17.50
C ALA A 155 -0.79 -6.26 18.13
N TYR A 156 -1.26 -5.25 17.39
CA TYR A 156 -1.53 -3.92 17.97
C TYR A 156 -2.55 -3.94 19.12
N LEU A 157 -3.40 -4.98 19.24
CA LEU A 157 -4.32 -5.13 20.37
C LEU A 157 -3.62 -5.45 21.69
N ALA A 158 -2.41 -5.99 21.62
CA ALA A 158 -1.66 -6.49 22.78
C ALA A 158 -0.53 -5.54 23.20
N VAL A 159 -0.44 -4.36 22.59
CA VAL A 159 0.63 -3.39 22.86
C VAL A 159 0.07 -2.09 23.42
N SER A 160 0.84 -1.49 24.31
CA SER A 160 0.52 -0.18 24.92
C SER A 160 1.76 0.69 25.11
N GLU A 161 2.96 0.15 24.94
CA GLU A 161 4.22 0.86 25.18
C GLU A 161 4.86 1.34 23.88
N LEU A 162 5.51 2.51 23.93
CA LEU A 162 6.13 3.15 22.77
C LEU A 162 7.11 2.24 22.01
N GLY A 163 7.94 1.48 22.71
CA GLY A 163 8.90 0.56 22.09
C GLY A 163 8.21 -0.57 21.31
N GLN A 164 7.07 -1.05 21.80
CA GLN A 164 6.26 -2.06 21.12
C GLN A 164 5.62 -1.48 19.86
N PHE A 165 5.07 -0.26 19.93
CA PHE A 165 4.56 0.43 18.76
C PHE A 165 5.62 0.64 17.68
N TYR A 166 6.85 1.04 18.04
CA TYR A 166 7.93 1.15 17.08
C TYR A 166 8.32 -0.19 16.44
N THR A 167 8.35 -1.26 17.24
CA THR A 167 8.63 -2.61 16.73
C THR A 167 7.58 -3.02 15.69
N LEU A 168 6.29 -2.85 16.02
CA LEU A 168 5.21 -3.15 15.09
C LEU A 168 5.23 -2.23 13.87
N ALA A 169 5.54 -0.94 14.03
CA ALA A 169 5.64 0.01 12.92
C ALA A 169 6.74 -0.35 11.92
N VAL A 170 7.89 -0.86 12.38
CA VAL A 170 8.94 -1.34 11.49
C VAL A 170 8.46 -2.54 10.67
N ILE A 171 7.87 -3.54 11.33
CA ILE A 171 7.41 -4.75 10.64
C ILE A 171 6.25 -4.41 9.69
N PHE A 172 5.27 -3.65 10.18
CA PHE A 172 4.11 -3.21 9.42
C PHE A 172 4.53 -2.35 8.23
N GLY A 173 5.36 -1.33 8.46
CA GLY A 173 5.84 -0.44 7.41
C GLY A 173 6.61 -1.19 6.32
N ALA A 174 7.54 -2.06 6.70
CA ALA A 174 8.30 -2.86 5.75
C ALA A 174 7.41 -3.81 4.93
N THR A 175 6.47 -4.50 5.57
CA THR A 175 5.56 -5.43 4.89
C THR A 175 4.54 -4.71 4.01
N TYR A 176 3.86 -3.69 4.54
CA TYR A 176 2.96 -2.82 3.79
C TYR A 176 3.65 -2.19 2.59
N GLY A 177 4.76 -1.47 2.83
CA GLY A 177 5.52 -0.79 1.78
C GLY A 177 6.08 -1.74 0.73
N GLY A 178 6.49 -2.94 1.14
CA GLY A 178 7.04 -3.99 0.29
C GLY A 178 6.01 -4.70 -0.58
N VAL A 179 4.79 -4.95 -0.08
CA VAL A 179 3.74 -5.64 -0.83
C VAL A 179 3.14 -4.77 -1.93
N MET A 180 3.05 -3.45 -1.75
CA MET A 180 2.43 -2.53 -2.72
C MET A 180 2.98 -2.64 -4.16
N PRO A 181 4.30 -2.62 -4.42
CA PRO A 181 4.84 -2.76 -5.78
C PRO A 181 4.54 -4.12 -6.41
N LEU A 182 4.32 -5.18 -5.61
CA LEU A 182 4.07 -6.52 -6.11
C LEU A 182 2.74 -6.63 -6.87
N TYR A 183 1.76 -5.79 -6.59
CA TYR A 183 0.51 -5.74 -7.35
C TYR A 183 0.74 -5.32 -8.81
N ALA A 184 1.64 -4.37 -9.06
CA ALA A 184 1.98 -3.93 -10.40
C ALA A 184 2.74 -5.01 -11.17
N VAL A 185 3.65 -5.72 -10.48
CA VAL A 185 4.37 -6.87 -11.03
C VAL A 185 3.39 -7.98 -11.41
N LEU A 186 2.48 -8.35 -10.50
CA LEU A 186 1.50 -9.40 -10.73
C LEU A 186 0.50 -9.03 -11.85
N ALA A 187 0.07 -7.76 -11.91
CA ALA A 187 -0.74 -7.26 -13.02
C ALA A 187 0.00 -7.39 -14.37
N ARG A 188 1.27 -7.00 -14.41
CA ARG A 188 2.11 -7.14 -15.60
C ARG A 188 2.25 -8.60 -16.04
N GLU A 189 2.46 -9.52 -15.11
CA GLU A 189 2.62 -10.94 -15.42
C GLU A 189 1.34 -11.59 -15.96
N TYR A 190 0.16 -11.20 -15.47
CA TYR A 190 -1.11 -11.77 -15.95
C TYR A 190 -1.63 -11.15 -17.24
N PHE A 191 -1.39 -9.87 -17.47
CA PHE A 191 -2.07 -9.11 -18.52
C PHE A 191 -1.14 -8.59 -19.62
N GLY A 192 0.18 -8.68 -19.42
CA GLY A 192 1.18 -8.11 -20.32
C GLY A 192 1.22 -6.58 -20.26
N GLN A 193 2.18 -5.99 -20.97
CA GLN A 193 2.43 -4.53 -20.92
C GLN A 193 1.35 -3.71 -21.64
N ARG A 194 0.79 -4.23 -22.75
CA ARG A 194 -0.11 -3.48 -23.64
C ARG A 194 -1.35 -2.91 -22.95
N ILE A 195 -1.95 -3.68 -22.04
CA ILE A 195 -3.18 -3.28 -21.31
C ILE A 195 -2.93 -2.98 -19.83
N LEU A 196 -1.66 -2.97 -19.39
CA LEU A 196 -1.28 -2.84 -17.99
C LEU A 196 -1.81 -1.57 -17.36
N GLY A 197 -1.71 -0.42 -18.05
CA GLY A 197 -2.16 0.87 -17.52
C GLY A 197 -3.65 0.85 -17.17
N THR A 198 -4.49 0.29 -18.03
CA THR A 198 -5.94 0.20 -17.81
C THR A 198 -6.29 -0.77 -16.69
N VAL A 199 -5.68 -1.96 -16.71
CA VAL A 199 -5.92 -2.98 -15.68
C VAL A 199 -5.44 -2.50 -14.31
N PHE A 200 -4.23 -1.96 -14.24
CA PHE A 200 -3.66 -1.47 -13.00
C PHE A 200 -4.44 -0.27 -12.47
N GLY A 201 -4.83 0.67 -13.33
CA GLY A 201 -5.72 1.77 -12.95
C GLY A 201 -7.04 1.30 -12.37
N ALA A 202 -7.66 0.28 -12.96
CA ALA A 202 -8.91 -0.29 -12.45
C ALA A 202 -8.75 -0.95 -11.07
N VAL A 203 -7.71 -1.76 -10.84
CA VAL A 203 -7.47 -2.34 -9.51
C VAL A 203 -7.08 -1.28 -8.47
N THR A 204 -6.33 -0.24 -8.87
CA THR A 204 -6.01 0.88 -7.98
C THR A 204 -7.26 1.66 -7.59
N MET A 205 -8.22 1.84 -8.49
CA MET A 205 -9.51 2.44 -8.16
C MET A 205 -10.24 1.64 -7.08
N LEU A 206 -10.29 0.32 -7.20
CA LEU A 206 -10.88 -0.55 -6.16
C LEU A 206 -10.10 -0.45 -4.85
N SER A 207 -8.76 -0.48 -4.89
CA SER A 207 -7.93 -0.30 -3.69
C SER A 207 -8.21 1.02 -2.97
N SER A 208 -8.52 2.08 -3.72
CA SER A 208 -8.84 3.40 -3.17
C SER A 208 -10.18 3.40 -2.43
N ILE A 209 -11.16 2.63 -2.91
CA ILE A 209 -12.41 2.39 -2.16
C ILE A 209 -12.08 1.67 -0.84
N GLY A 210 -11.20 0.67 -0.88
CA GLY A 210 -10.69 0.00 0.33
C GLY A 210 -10.08 0.99 1.32
N MET A 211 -9.21 1.89 0.85
CA MET A 211 -8.59 2.93 1.67
C MET A 211 -9.59 3.90 2.31
N ALA A 212 -10.72 4.16 1.66
CA ALA A 212 -11.74 5.08 2.17
C ALA A 212 -12.52 4.50 3.37
N PHE A 213 -12.65 3.17 3.48
CA PHE A 213 -13.39 2.54 4.56
C PHE A 213 -12.74 2.72 5.93
N GLY A 214 -11.42 2.72 6.01
CA GLY A 214 -10.66 2.73 7.27
C GLY A 214 -10.99 3.89 8.21
N PRO A 215 -10.83 5.16 7.77
CA PRO A 215 -11.13 6.33 8.60
C PRO A 215 -12.59 6.37 9.05
N LEU A 216 -13.52 6.04 8.14
CA LEU A 216 -14.95 6.08 8.43
C LEU A 216 -15.34 5.00 9.44
N ALA A 217 -14.94 3.75 9.19
CA ALA A 217 -15.22 2.63 10.08
C ALA A 217 -14.52 2.81 11.44
N GLY A 218 -13.28 3.30 11.45
CA GLY A 218 -12.54 3.57 12.68
C GLY A 218 -13.17 4.66 13.52
N GLY A 219 -13.64 5.75 12.89
CA GLY A 219 -14.42 6.79 13.57
C GLY A 219 -15.71 6.25 14.18
N MET A 220 -16.54 5.55 13.40
CA MET A 220 -17.79 4.97 13.88
C MET A 220 -17.59 3.96 15.02
N VAL A 221 -16.56 3.12 14.93
CA VAL A 221 -16.21 2.17 15.99
C VAL A 221 -15.79 2.91 17.26
N PHE A 222 -14.98 3.96 17.12
CA PHE A 222 -14.55 4.74 18.28
C PHE A 222 -15.74 5.46 18.94
N ASP A 223 -16.63 6.08 18.15
CA ASP A 223 -17.81 6.77 18.67
C ASP A 223 -18.76 5.82 19.42
N ALA A 224 -18.88 4.57 18.96
CA ALA A 224 -19.75 3.57 19.57
C ALA A 224 -19.15 2.90 20.83
N TYR A 225 -17.84 2.64 20.84
CA TYR A 225 -17.19 1.80 21.87
C TYR A 225 -16.12 2.53 22.70
N ALA A 226 -15.80 3.78 22.38
CA ALA A 226 -14.69 4.55 22.93
C ALA A 226 -13.33 3.80 22.89
N SER A 227 -13.18 2.90 21.91
CA SER A 227 -12.01 2.03 21.79
C SER A 227 -11.77 1.64 20.33
N TYR A 228 -10.51 1.43 19.96
CA TYR A 228 -10.10 0.94 18.65
C TYR A 228 -9.98 -0.59 18.58
N SER A 229 -10.26 -1.34 19.65
CA SER A 229 -10.08 -2.80 19.64
C SER A 229 -10.85 -3.47 18.49
N TRP A 230 -12.12 -3.11 18.30
CA TRP A 230 -12.93 -3.65 17.20
C TRP A 230 -12.44 -3.25 15.81
N LEU A 231 -11.79 -2.08 15.68
CA LEU A 231 -11.15 -1.66 14.44
C LEU A 231 -9.99 -2.59 14.09
N PHE A 232 -9.08 -2.85 15.03
CA PHE A 232 -7.94 -3.75 14.81
C PHE A 232 -8.37 -5.20 14.57
N ILE A 233 -9.37 -5.70 15.31
CA ILE A 233 -9.94 -7.05 15.07
C ILE A 233 -10.52 -7.14 13.66
N GLY A 234 -11.41 -6.22 13.27
CA GLY A 234 -12.01 -6.21 11.95
C GLY A 234 -10.97 -6.09 10.83
N SER A 235 -9.99 -5.22 11.04
CA SER A 235 -8.86 -5.01 10.12
C SER A 235 -8.02 -6.28 9.92
N ALA A 236 -7.72 -7.00 11.01
CA ALA A 236 -7.01 -8.27 10.93
C ALA A 236 -7.84 -9.33 10.21
N LEU A 237 -9.15 -9.43 10.48
CA LEU A 237 -10.04 -10.37 9.78
C LEU A 237 -10.12 -10.08 8.28
N VAL A 238 -10.21 -8.81 7.89
CA VAL A 238 -10.16 -8.40 6.47
C VAL A 238 -8.80 -8.72 5.85
N GLY A 239 -7.71 -8.56 6.61
CA GLY A 239 -6.35 -8.96 6.21
C GLY A 239 -6.24 -10.47 5.92
N LEU A 240 -6.79 -11.32 6.80
CA LEU A 240 -6.91 -12.76 6.56
C LEU A 240 -7.80 -13.06 5.34
N GLY A 241 -8.86 -12.29 5.13
CA GLY A 241 -9.68 -12.36 3.91
C GLY A 241 -8.85 -12.07 2.66
N ALA A 242 -7.98 -11.06 2.68
CA ALA A 242 -7.08 -10.75 1.58
C ALA A 242 -6.11 -11.93 1.29
N VAL A 243 -5.60 -12.58 2.33
CA VAL A 243 -4.78 -13.81 2.20
C VAL A 243 -5.58 -14.93 1.55
N ALA A 244 -6.79 -15.20 2.03
CA ALA A 244 -7.66 -16.26 1.50
C ALA A 244 -7.96 -16.05 0.00
N VAL A 245 -8.29 -14.81 -0.38
CA VAL A 245 -8.51 -14.45 -1.78
C VAL A 245 -7.22 -14.58 -2.59
N ALA A 246 -6.08 -14.14 -2.06
CA ALA A 246 -4.79 -14.22 -2.75
C ALA A 246 -4.34 -15.68 -3.00
N ILE A 247 -4.67 -16.63 -2.12
CA ILE A 247 -4.37 -18.05 -2.37
C ILE A 247 -5.05 -18.54 -3.66
N ALA A 248 -6.25 -18.03 -3.95
CA ALA A 248 -7.02 -18.34 -5.16
C ALA A 248 -6.48 -17.73 -6.47
N PHE A 249 -5.34 -17.01 -6.44
CA PHE A 249 -4.71 -16.52 -7.67
C PHE A 249 -4.48 -17.66 -8.67
N PRO A 250 -4.94 -17.53 -9.93
CA PRO A 250 -4.67 -18.53 -10.97
C PRO A 250 -3.17 -18.77 -11.18
N ARG A 251 -2.79 -19.91 -11.75
CA ARG A 251 -1.37 -20.15 -12.09
C ARG A 251 -0.90 -19.07 -13.07
N LEU A 252 0.31 -18.56 -12.86
CA LEU A 252 0.92 -17.64 -13.80
C LEU A 252 1.09 -18.34 -15.16
N PRO A 253 0.83 -17.66 -16.28
CA PRO A 253 1.16 -18.20 -17.60
C PRO A 253 2.64 -18.57 -17.61
N ARG A 254 2.97 -19.83 -17.92
CA ARG A 254 4.35 -20.29 -17.98
C ARG A 254 5.01 -19.54 -19.14
N ARG A 255 5.91 -18.61 -18.85
CA ARG A 255 6.73 -17.97 -19.88
C ARG A 255 7.67 -19.06 -20.37
N GLU A 256 7.41 -19.63 -21.54
CA GLU A 256 8.37 -20.51 -22.20
C GLU A 256 9.63 -19.67 -22.41
N LEU A 257 10.67 -19.95 -21.61
CA LEU A 257 12.00 -19.45 -21.87
C LEU A 257 12.41 -20.05 -23.21
N GLN A 258 12.31 -19.27 -24.28
CA GLN A 258 12.96 -19.62 -25.54
C GLN A 258 14.45 -19.79 -25.22
N PRO A 259 15.06 -20.95 -25.50
CA PRO A 259 16.49 -21.13 -25.34
C PRO A 259 17.21 -20.10 -26.22
N ALA A 260 18.22 -19.45 -25.63
CA ALA A 260 19.13 -18.55 -26.33
C ALA A 260 19.90 -19.28 -27.45
#